data_AF-A0A821SIC4-F1
#
_entry.id   AF-A0A821SIC4-F1
#
_cell.length_a   1.000
_cell.length_b   1.000
_cell.length_c   1.000
_cell.angle_alpha   90.00
_cell.angle_beta   90.00
_cell.angle_gamma   90.00
#
_symmetry.space_group_name_H-M   'P 1'
#
loop_
_entity.id
_entity.type
_entity.pdbx_description
1 polymer ?
#
loop_
_entity_poly.entity_id
_entity_poly.type
_entity_poly.pdbx_seq_one_letter_code
_entity_poly.pdbx_strand_id
1 'polypeptide(L)' 'MRGIVLKTLIRKPRKPNSANRKCCRVRLANGVEVIAHIPGEGHNLQEHHSVLVRGGRTKDLP' A
#
# COMPACT_ATOMS: atom_id res chain seq x y z
N MET A 1 11.79 -5.52 -0.54
CA MET A 1 12.49 -4.22 -0.67
C MET A 1 12.11 -3.32 0.49
N ARG A 2 13.04 -2.50 1.00
CA ARG A 2 12.76 -1.50 2.04
C ARG A 2 12.28 -0.20 1.38
N GLY A 3 11.34 0.49 2.01
CA GLY A 3 10.82 1.77 1.55
C GLY A 3 10.29 2.63 2.69
N ILE A 4 10.01 3.89 2.39
CA ILE A 4 9.48 4.90 3.31
C ILE A 4 8.04 5.21 2.90
N VAL A 5 7.11 5.24 3.86
CA VAL A 5 5.72 5.63 3.62
C VAL A 5 5.65 7.14 3.37
N LEU A 6 5.07 7.51 2.23
CA LEU A 6 4.77 8.91 1.90
C LEU A 6 3.41 9.32 2.41
N LYS A 7 2.38 8.50 2.16
CA LYS A 7 1.02 8.73 2.66
C LYS A 7 0.19 7.46 2.69
N THR A 8 -0.73 7.37 3.64
CA THR A 8 -1.76 6.32 3.70
C THR A 8 -2.97 6.74 2.87
N LEU A 9 -3.51 5.83 2.06
CA LEU A 9 -4.67 6.09 1.21
C LEU A 9 -5.61 4.89 1.13
N ILE A 10 -6.90 5.14 0.94
CA ILE A 10 -7.91 4.09 0.79
C ILE A 10 -8.31 4.04 -0.68
N ARG A 11 -8.20 2.86 -1.30
CA ARG A 11 -8.67 2.63 -2.68
C ARG A 11 -9.83 1.64 -2.68
N LYS A 12 -10.82 1.93 -3.51
CA LYS A 12 -11.90 0.99 -3.83
C LYS A 12 -11.43 0.04 -4.94
N PRO A 13 -11.70 -1.26 -4.85
CA PRO A 13 -11.36 -2.24 -5.87
C PRO A 13 -12.24 -2.06 -7.11
N ARG A 14 -11.92 -2.77 -8.20
CA ARG A 14 -12.78 -2.82 -9.38
C ARG A 14 -14.09 -3.57 -9.05
N LYS A 15 -15.21 -3.10 -9.62
CA LYS A 15 -16.50 -3.82 -9.63
C LYS A 15 -16.23 -5.25 -10.14
N PRO A 16 -16.73 -6.35 -9.53
CA PRO A 16 -17.91 -6.55 -8.69
C PRO A 16 -17.72 -6.38 -7.17
N ASN A 17 -16.48 -6.20 -6.70
CA ASN A 17 -16.19 -6.16 -5.28
C ASN A 17 -16.39 -4.73 -4.73
N SER A 18 -16.99 -4.62 -3.55
CA SER A 18 -17.19 -3.35 -2.82
C SER A 18 -16.51 -3.44 -1.45
N ALA A 19 -15.24 -3.05 -1.39
CA ALA A 19 -14.50 -3.00 -0.13
C ALA A 19 -13.62 -1.75 -0.06
N ASN A 20 -13.34 -1.26 1.14
CA ASN A 20 -12.34 -0.23 1.34
C ASN A 20 -10.99 -0.91 1.59
N ARG A 21 -10.10 -0.88 0.59
CA ARG A 21 -8.75 -1.46 0.73
C ARG A 21 -7.79 -0.40 1.23
N LYS A 22 -7.22 -0.66 2.41
CA LYS A 22 -6.17 0.16 3.00
C LYS A 22 -4.89 -0.01 2.18
N CYS A 23 -4.34 1.09 1.71
CA CYS A 23 -3.15 1.16 0.87
C CYS A 23 -2.20 2.24 1.39
N CYS A 24 -0.94 2.17 0.97
CA CYS A 24 0.07 3.18 1.23
C CYS A 24 0.76 3.53 -0.07
N ARG A 25 1.10 4.81 -0.21
CA ARG A 25 2.07 5.26 -1.19
C ARG A 25 3.44 5.18 -0.54
N VAL A 26 4.33 4.38 -1.10
CA VAL A 26 5.65 4.07 -0.55
C VAL A 26 6.72 4.48 -1.55
N ARG A 27 7.74 5.17 -1.09
CA ARG A 27 8.96 5.42 -1.86
C ARG A 27 9.95 4.30 -1.56
N LEU A 28 10.28 3.51 -2.57
CA LEU A 28 11.28 2.45 -2.45
C LEU A 28 12.69 3.06 -2.43
N ALA A 29 13.66 2.31 -1.91
CA ALA A 29 15.06 2.72 -1.90
C ALA A 29 15.67 2.98 -3.30
N ASN A 30 15.06 2.41 -4.35
CA ASN A 30 15.43 2.66 -5.75
C ASN A 30 14.86 3.97 -6.33
N GLY A 31 14.22 4.80 -5.50
CA GLY A 31 13.65 6.09 -5.90
C GLY A 31 12.25 6.01 -6.53
N VAL A 32 11.73 4.82 -6.80
CA VAL A 32 10.41 4.62 -7.42
C VAL A 32 9.31 4.74 -6.36
N GLU A 33 8.27 5.49 -6.70
CA GLU A 33 7.03 5.54 -5.92
C GLU A 33 6.09 4.41 -6.34
N VAL A 34 5.65 3.61 -5.37
CA VAL A 34 4.72 2.49 -5.60
C VAL A 34 3.54 2.59 -4.66
N ILE A 35 2.41 2.05 -5.09
CA ILE A 35 1.24 1.86 -4.22
C ILE A 35 1.29 0.44 -3.68
N ALA A 36 1.43 0.30 -2.37
CA ALA A 36 1.44 -0.97 -1.68
C ALA A 36 0.10 -1.19 -0.95
N HIS A 37 -0.43 -2.41 -1.05
CA HIS A 37 -1.56 -2.83 -0.22
C HIS A 37 -1.07 -3.24 1.17
N ILE A 38 -1.80 -2.84 2.21
CA ILE A 38 -1.50 -3.23 3.59
C ILE A 38 -2.39 -4.44 3.94
N PRO A 39 -1.82 -5.64 4.10
CA PRO A 39 -2.58 -6.80 4.53
C PRO A 39 -2.92 -6.73 6.02
N GLY A 40 -4.04 -7.33 6.42
CA GLY A 40 -4.50 -7.40 7.82
C GLY A 40 -5.59 -6.40 8.19
N GLU A 41 -6.10 -6.53 9.41
CA GLU A 41 -7.17 -5.70 9.97
C GLU A 41 -6.59 -4.66 10.93
N GLY A 42 -6.52 -3.41 10.48
CA GLY A 42 -5.93 -2.31 11.26
C GLY A 42 -4.44 -2.09 10.96
N HIS A 43 -4.05 -0.82 10.82
CA HIS A 43 -2.65 -0.40 10.72
C HIS A 43 -2.48 0.95 11.41
N ASN A 44 -1.35 1.16 12.07
CA ASN A 44 -0.95 2.44 12.67
C ASN A 44 0.24 3.04 11.90
N LEU A 45 0.23 2.91 10.58
CA LEU A 45 1.29 3.46 9.71
C LEU A 45 1.10 4.95 9.59
N GLN A 46 2.20 5.68 9.78
CA GLN A 46 2.27 7.13 9.63
C GLN A 46 3.25 7.47 8.50
N GLU A 47 3.30 8.75 8.15
CA GLU A 47 4.27 9.28 7.20
C GLU A 47 5.70 9.03 7.73
N HIS A 48 6.66 8.83 6.82
CA HIS A 48 8.07 8.54 7.10
C HIS A 48 8.40 7.21 7.80
N HIS A 49 7.40 6.37 8.12
CA HIS A 49 7.68 5.03 8.63
C HIS A 49 8.44 4.17 7.61
N SER A 50 9.41 3.39 8.09
CA SER A 50 10.11 2.41 7.29
C SER A 50 9.31 1.11 7.20
N VAL A 51 9.12 0.59 5.98
CA VAL A 51 8.32 -0.61 5.72
C VAL A 51 9.06 -1.57 4.79
N LEU A 52 8.77 -2.87 4.96
CA LEU A 52 9.23 -3.90 4.04
C LEU A 52 8.13 -4.23 3.04
N VAL A 53 8.36 -3.92 1.78
CA VAL A 53 7.44 -4.22 0.68
C VAL A 53 7.84 -5.55 0.04
N ARG A 54 6.88 -6.47 -0.07
CA ARG A 54 6.99 -7.69 -0.86
C ARG A 54 6.34 -7.48 -2.23
N GLY A 55 6.99 -8.00 -3.27
CA GLY A 55 6.42 -8.02 -4.61
C GLY A 55 5.24 -8.99 -4.66
N GLY A 56 4.09 -8.51 -5.11
CA GLY A 56 2.88 -9.31 -5.24
C GLY A 56 1.77 -8.46 -5.87
N ARG A 57 0.99 -9.07 -6.78
CA ARG A 57 -0.16 -8.41 -7.39
C ARG A 57 -1.40 -8.71 -6.54
N THR A 58 -2.00 -7.69 -5.95
CA THR A 58 -3.31 -7.85 -5.34
C THR A 58 -4.36 -7.92 -6.45
N LYS A 59 -5.09 -9.05 -6.54
CA LYS A 59 -6.09 -9.29 -7.60
C LYS A 59 -7.16 -8.19 -7.70
N ASP A 60 -7.47 -7.53 -6.59
CA ASP A 60 -8.57 -6.58 -6.49
C ASP A 60 -8.21 -5.12 -6.76
N LEU A 61 -6.92 -4.76 -6.74
CA LEU A 61 -6.48 -3.39 -6.95
C LEU A 61 -5.96 -3.20 -8.39
N PRO A 62 -6.32 -2.07 -9.05
CA PRO A 62 -5.82 -1.74 -10.38
C PRO A 62 -4.33 -1.44 -10.40
#